data_AF-K9RQU1-F1
#
_entry.id   AF-K9RQU1-F1
#
_cell.length_a   1.000
_cell.length_b   1.000
_cell.length_c   1.000
_cell.angle_alpha   90.00
_cell.angle_beta   90.00
_cell.angle_gamma   90.00
#
_symmetry.space_group_name_H-M   'P 1'
#
loop_
_entity.id
_entity.type
_entity.pdbx_description
1 polymer ?
#
loop_
_entity_poly.entity_id
_entity_poly.type
_entity_poly.pdbx_seq_one_letter_code
_entity_poly.pdbx_strand_id
1 'polypeptide(L)'
;MIGVLLHQAGLLHPGQIQVVVMEQSVYEGLKFGEIIALHGWLKQETIDFFVKEWHSLLINQPNEPIGYFFVKAHLLTEDQVNQILQEQWQTGYRFGAVAVLNGWLKQETVDFFLNHLAPQVAKQSVRIEKRTITPGKTSQPGVKTTLEQKHQATYVQGGTVMQMDTHIQNYDPEDLADMDKVEVDWLG
;
A
#
# COMPACT_ATOMS: atom_id res chain seq x y z
N MET A 1 -6.09 -21.90 12.75
CA MET A 1 -5.59 -21.47 14.08
C MET A 1 -4.78 -20.19 13.91
N ILE A 2 -4.87 -19.25 14.85
CA ILE A 2 -4.23 -17.91 14.76
C ILE A 2 -2.70 -17.98 14.59
N GLY A 3 -2.02 -18.95 15.20
CA GLY A 3 -0.56 -19.09 15.09
C GLY A 3 -0.06 -19.28 13.66
N VAL A 4 -0.76 -20.06 12.83
CA VAL A 4 -0.42 -20.26 11.41
C VAL A 4 -0.54 -18.93 10.65
N LEU A 5 -1.60 -18.18 10.93
CA LEU A 5 -1.86 -16.89 10.28
C LEU A 5 -0.76 -15.87 10.61
N LEU A 6 -0.41 -15.74 11.90
CA LEU A 6 0.67 -14.85 12.34
C LEU A 6 2.04 -15.26 11.81
N HIS A 7 2.28 -16.56 11.64
CA HIS A 7 3.50 -17.06 11.00
C HIS A 7 3.56 -16.72 9.52
N GLN A 8 2.46 -16.93 8.78
CA GLN A 8 2.37 -16.54 7.37
C GLN A 8 2.55 -15.03 7.18
N ALA A 9 2.13 -14.22 8.15
CA ALA A 9 2.36 -12.77 8.16
C ALA A 9 3.81 -12.37 8.55
N GLY A 10 4.71 -13.32 8.82
CA GLY A 10 6.08 -13.03 9.26
C GLY A 10 6.19 -12.48 10.70
N LEU A 11 5.08 -12.48 11.45
CA LEU A 11 4.98 -11.93 12.80
C LEU A 11 5.43 -12.91 13.88
N LEU A 12 5.37 -14.22 13.60
CA LEU A 12 5.88 -15.27 14.48
C LEU A 12 6.74 -16.27 13.71
N HIS A 13 7.79 -16.76 14.38
CA HIS A 13 8.60 -17.87 13.91
C HIS A 13 8.04 -19.22 14.38
N PRO A 14 8.31 -20.33 13.65
CA PRO A 14 7.84 -21.65 14.05
C PRO A 14 8.26 -22.06 15.48
N GLY A 15 9.47 -21.67 15.92
CA GLY A 15 9.93 -21.91 17.28
C GLY A 15 9.09 -21.18 18.33
N GLN A 16 8.66 -19.94 18.06
CA GLN A 16 7.76 -19.20 18.95
C GLN A 16 6.41 -19.91 19.06
N ILE A 17 5.85 -20.38 17.94
CA ILE A 17 4.60 -21.16 17.94
C ILE A 17 4.72 -22.41 18.82
N GLN A 18 5.83 -23.14 18.72
CA GLN A 18 6.06 -24.34 19.53
C GLN A 18 6.09 -24.03 21.03
N VAL A 19 6.75 -22.94 21.42
CA VAL A 19 6.76 -22.46 22.81
C VAL A 19 5.34 -22.15 23.29
N VAL A 20 4.53 -21.44 22.49
CA VAL A 20 3.13 -21.15 22.86
C VAL A 20 2.32 -22.44 23.05
N VAL A 21 2.43 -23.40 22.13
CA VAL A 21 1.69 -24.67 22.22
C VAL A 21 2.10 -25.45 23.47
N MET A 22 3.40 -25.48 23.78
CA MET A 22 3.92 -26.13 24.99
C MET A 22 3.36 -25.45 26.25
N GLU A 23 3.46 -24.13 26.36
CA GLU A 23 2.98 -23.40 27.54
C GLU A 23 1.46 -23.50 27.71
N GLN A 24 0.71 -23.48 26.61
CA GLN A 24 -0.74 -23.67 26.64
C GLN A 24 -1.13 -25.06 27.16
N SER A 25 -0.29 -26.08 26.94
CA SER A 25 -0.53 -27.43 27.49
C SER A 25 -0.23 -27.55 28.98
N VAL A 26 0.60 -26.65 29.53
CA VAL A 26 0.98 -26.62 30.95
C VAL A 26 0.03 -25.74 31.76
N TYR A 27 -0.38 -24.60 31.20
CA TYR A 27 -1.24 -23.63 31.87
C TYR A 27 -2.66 -23.70 31.29
N GLU A 28 -3.49 -24.55 31.90
CA GLU A 28 -4.91 -24.64 31.55
C GLU A 28 -5.60 -23.28 31.74
N GLY A 29 -6.13 -22.73 30.64
CA GLY A 29 -6.91 -21.49 30.64
C GLY A 29 -6.25 -20.30 29.94
N LEU A 30 -4.93 -20.33 29.69
CA LEU A 30 -4.25 -19.29 28.91
C LEU A 30 -4.55 -19.46 27.41
N LYS A 31 -5.03 -18.40 26.77
CA LYS A 31 -5.26 -18.40 25.32
C LYS A 31 -3.95 -18.21 24.58
N PHE A 32 -3.88 -18.78 23.39
CA PHE A 32 -2.72 -18.71 22.50
C PHE A 32 -2.22 -17.26 22.29
N GLY A 33 -3.15 -16.31 22.08
CA GLY A 33 -2.83 -14.89 21.95
C GLY A 33 -2.28 -14.25 23.23
N GLU A 34 -2.81 -14.61 24.39
CA GLU A 34 -2.37 -14.06 25.68
C GLU A 34 -0.93 -14.49 25.96
N ILE A 35 -0.57 -15.74 25.65
CA ILE A 35 0.81 -16.22 25.79
C ILE A 35 1.77 -15.42 24.90
N ILE A 36 1.43 -15.16 23.64
CA ILE A 36 2.26 -14.34 22.74
C ILE A 36 2.48 -12.93 23.32
N ALA A 37 1.43 -12.31 23.87
CA ALA A 37 1.51 -11.00 24.48
C ALA A 37 2.34 -11.00 25.77
N LEU A 38 2.22 -12.05 26.60
CA LEU A 38 3.03 -12.23 27.82
C LEU A 38 4.53 -12.32 27.53
N HIS A 39 4.91 -12.96 26.42
CA HIS A 39 6.31 -12.99 25.95
C HIS A 39 6.78 -11.68 25.32
N GLY A 40 5.87 -10.72 25.08
CA GLY A 40 6.18 -9.44 24.44
C GLY A 40 6.54 -9.56 22.95
N TRP A 41 6.25 -10.69 22.30
CA TRP A 41 6.58 -10.87 20.88
C TRP A 41 5.67 -10.05 19.96
N LEU A 42 4.41 -9.90 20.33
CA LEU A 42 3.45 -9.04 19.64
C LEU A 42 2.58 -8.32 20.67
N LYS A 43 2.12 -7.12 20.31
CA LYS A 43 1.15 -6.36 21.09
C LYS A 43 -0.21 -7.08 21.09
N GLN A 44 -0.96 -6.95 22.18
CA GLN A 44 -2.30 -7.54 22.29
C GLN A 44 -3.22 -7.02 21.18
N GLU A 45 -3.10 -5.75 20.82
CA GLU A 45 -3.89 -5.08 19.79
C GLU A 45 -3.63 -5.67 18.40
N THR A 46 -2.37 -5.97 18.08
CA THR A 46 -2.02 -6.68 16.84
C THR A 46 -2.65 -8.06 16.81
N ILE A 47 -2.59 -8.81 17.92
CA ILE A 47 -3.18 -10.14 18.01
C ILE A 47 -4.71 -10.06 17.85
N ASP A 48 -5.34 -9.11 18.53
CA ASP A 48 -6.77 -8.86 18.49
C ASP A 48 -7.25 -8.52 17.08
N PHE A 49 -6.49 -7.69 16.33
CA PHE A 49 -6.75 -7.41 14.92
C PHE A 49 -6.82 -8.69 14.08
N PHE A 50 -5.82 -9.58 14.21
CA PHE A 50 -5.80 -10.83 13.42
C PHE A 50 -6.91 -11.82 13.83
N VAL A 51 -7.32 -11.81 15.10
CA VAL A 51 -8.39 -12.69 15.60
C VAL A 51 -9.77 -12.17 15.20
N LYS A 52 -10.02 -10.87 15.38
CA LYS A 52 -11.37 -10.29 15.31
C LYS A 52 -11.69 -9.69 13.95
N GLU A 53 -10.69 -9.12 13.26
CA GLU A 53 -10.93 -8.27 12.10
C GLU A 53 -10.41 -8.86 10.79
N TRP A 54 -9.30 -9.59 10.81
CA TRP A 54 -8.66 -10.07 9.58
C TRP A 54 -9.61 -10.80 8.63
N HIS A 55 -10.43 -11.73 9.15
CA HIS A 55 -11.37 -12.50 8.32
C HIS A 55 -12.45 -11.62 7.67
N SER A 56 -12.95 -10.61 8.37
CA SER A 56 -13.97 -9.71 7.80
C SER A 56 -13.36 -8.78 6.74
N LEU A 57 -12.10 -8.38 6.91
CA LEU A 57 -11.37 -7.60 5.90
C LEU A 57 -11.20 -8.38 4.59
N LEU A 58 -10.91 -9.68 4.64
CA LEU A 58 -10.80 -10.52 3.44
C LEU A 58 -12.12 -10.68 2.69
N ILE A 59 -13.25 -10.68 3.40
CA ILE A 59 -14.59 -10.81 2.81
C ILE A 59 -15.03 -9.49 2.19
N ASN A 60 -14.87 -8.40 2.94
CA ASN A 60 -15.39 -7.09 2.54
C ASN A 60 -14.48 -6.33 1.57
N GLN A 61 -13.19 -6.67 1.52
CA GLN A 61 -12.15 -6.02 0.69
C GLN A 61 -12.32 -4.50 0.60
N PRO A 62 -12.25 -3.79 1.73
CA PRO A 62 -12.44 -2.35 1.75
C PRO A 62 -11.39 -1.65 0.87
N ASN A 63 -11.81 -0.60 0.17
CA ASN A 63 -10.97 0.18 -0.74
C ASN A 63 -10.12 1.21 0.02
N GLU A 64 -9.31 0.74 0.96
CA GLU A 64 -8.41 1.56 1.78
C GLU A 64 -6.95 1.38 1.34
N PRO A 65 -6.10 2.41 1.49
CA PRO A 65 -4.67 2.30 1.18
C PRO A 65 -3.98 1.33 2.13
N ILE A 66 -2.93 0.65 1.65
CA ILE A 66 -2.27 -0.41 2.43
C ILE A 66 -1.74 0.06 3.79
N GLY A 67 -1.31 1.33 3.89
CA GLY A 67 -0.85 1.95 5.13
C GLY A 67 -1.90 1.95 6.24
N TYR A 68 -3.18 2.10 5.89
CA TYR A 68 -4.29 2.06 6.85
C TYR A 68 -4.34 0.73 7.59
N PHE A 69 -4.17 -0.40 6.89
CA PHE A 69 -4.23 -1.72 7.51
C PHE A 69 -3.03 -2.01 8.42
N PHE A 70 -1.85 -1.46 8.10
CA PHE A 70 -0.69 -1.60 8.99
C PHE A 70 -0.87 -0.81 10.29
N VAL A 71 -1.49 0.37 10.23
CA VAL A 71 -1.86 1.14 11.44
C VAL A 71 -2.93 0.41 12.23
N LYS A 72 -3.98 -0.07 11.55
CA LYS A 72 -5.07 -0.83 12.18
C LYS A 72 -4.57 -2.11 12.87
N ALA A 73 -3.54 -2.75 12.32
CA ALA A 73 -2.89 -3.90 12.91
C ALA A 73 -1.86 -3.54 14.01
N HIS A 74 -1.70 -2.25 14.34
CA HIS A 74 -0.69 -1.72 15.26
C HIS A 74 0.76 -2.07 14.88
N LEU A 75 1.01 -2.32 13.59
CA LEU A 75 2.33 -2.63 13.02
C LEU A 75 3.08 -1.36 12.61
N LEU A 76 2.35 -0.29 12.29
CA LEU A 76 2.89 1.05 12.08
C LEU A 76 2.11 2.07 12.90
N THR A 77 2.73 3.22 13.21
CA THR A 77 2.05 4.41 13.71
C THR A 77 1.66 5.34 12.57
N GLU A 78 0.74 6.27 12.81
CA GLU A 78 0.39 7.31 11.83
C GLU A 78 1.60 8.17 11.45
N ASP A 79 2.46 8.50 12.42
CA ASP A 79 3.72 9.23 12.17
C ASP A 79 4.64 8.46 11.21
N GLN A 80 4.78 7.15 11.40
CA GLN A 80 5.55 6.30 10.49
C GLN A 80 4.93 6.25 9.10
N VAL A 81 3.60 6.17 8.99
CA VAL A 81 2.91 6.25 7.69
C VAL A 81 3.22 7.58 7.00
N ASN A 82 3.11 8.71 7.70
CA ASN A 82 3.40 10.03 7.16
C ASN A 82 4.86 10.15 6.69
N GLN A 83 5.80 9.62 7.47
CA GLN A 83 7.22 9.60 7.10
C GLN A 83 7.46 8.74 5.85
N ILE A 84 6.87 7.53 5.76
CA ILE A 84 6.96 6.69 4.56
C ILE A 84 6.43 7.44 3.33
N LEU A 85 5.29 8.11 3.45
CA LEU A 85 4.69 8.84 2.34
C LEU A 85 5.64 9.96 1.86
N GLN A 86 6.20 10.74 2.77
CA GLN A 86 7.18 11.79 2.44
C GLN A 86 8.42 11.21 1.73
N GLU A 87 8.99 10.13 2.24
CA GLU A 87 10.15 9.46 1.62
C GLU A 87 9.82 8.84 0.26
N GLN A 88 8.61 8.30 0.10
CA GLN A 88 8.11 7.77 -1.17
C GLN A 88 8.08 8.86 -2.25
N TRP A 89 7.68 10.10 -1.93
CA TRP A 89 7.71 11.23 -2.87
C TRP A 89 9.13 11.58 -3.34
N GLN A 90 10.12 11.48 -2.44
CA GLN A 90 11.51 11.83 -2.74
C GLN A 90 12.24 10.73 -3.52
N THR A 91 12.04 9.47 -3.12
CA THR A 91 12.79 8.32 -3.64
C THR A 91 12.12 7.65 -4.84
N GLY A 92 10.79 7.74 -4.93
CA GLY A 92 9.99 6.98 -5.90
C GLY A 92 9.88 5.49 -5.55
N TYR A 93 10.26 5.04 -4.35
CA TYR A 93 9.97 3.69 -3.89
C TYR A 93 8.51 3.55 -3.45
N ARG A 94 7.94 2.36 -3.60
CA ARG A 94 6.59 2.07 -3.09
C ARG A 94 6.57 2.03 -1.57
N PHE A 95 5.43 2.40 -0.99
CA PHE A 95 5.15 2.40 0.45
C PHE A 95 5.76 1.21 1.19
N GLY A 96 5.43 -0.03 0.78
CA GLY A 96 5.91 -1.23 1.45
C GLY A 96 7.43 -1.38 1.43
N ALA A 97 8.09 -0.98 0.34
CA ALA A 97 9.53 -1.04 0.24
C ALA A 97 10.22 -0.01 1.13
N VAL A 98 9.68 1.20 1.22
CA VAL A 98 10.16 2.23 2.15
C VAL A 98 10.01 1.76 3.60
N ALA A 99 8.89 1.13 3.95
CA ALA A 99 8.67 0.59 5.29
C ALA A 99 9.68 -0.52 5.66
N VAL A 100 10.07 -1.36 4.70
CA VAL A 100 11.08 -2.41 4.87
C VAL A 100 12.49 -1.82 4.97
N LEU A 101 12.83 -0.85 4.12
CA LEU A 101 14.14 -0.17 4.15
C LEU A 101 14.38 0.56 5.48
N ASN A 102 13.33 1.13 6.07
CA ASN A 102 13.39 1.75 7.40
C ASN A 102 13.40 0.74 8.57
N GLY A 103 13.26 -0.56 8.28
CA GLY A 103 13.26 -1.62 9.29
C GLY A 103 11.99 -1.68 10.15
N TRP A 104 10.92 -0.98 9.77
CA TRP A 104 9.67 -0.97 10.54
C TRP A 104 8.78 -2.17 10.24
N LEU A 105 8.86 -2.68 9.01
CA LEU A 105 8.18 -3.91 8.60
C LEU A 105 9.17 -4.90 8.02
N LYS A 106 8.87 -6.19 8.16
CA LYS A 106 9.55 -7.24 7.41
C LYS A 106 8.96 -7.34 6.00
N GLN A 107 9.76 -7.81 5.03
CA GLN A 107 9.29 -8.04 3.67
C GLN A 107 8.11 -9.03 3.65
N GLU A 108 8.20 -10.10 4.44
CA GLU A 108 7.17 -11.13 4.54
C GLU A 108 5.83 -10.55 5.05
N THR A 109 5.89 -9.59 5.97
CA THR A 109 4.69 -8.91 6.47
C THR A 109 4.05 -8.04 5.40
N VAL A 110 4.86 -7.27 4.66
CA VAL A 110 4.35 -6.47 3.54
C VAL A 110 3.73 -7.35 2.47
N ASP A 111 4.43 -8.40 2.06
CA ASP A 111 3.98 -9.34 1.03
C ASP A 111 2.69 -10.04 1.46
N PHE A 112 2.59 -10.45 2.73
CA PHE A 112 1.39 -11.06 3.27
C PHE A 112 0.18 -10.13 3.12
N PHE A 113 0.28 -8.87 3.54
CA PHE A 113 -0.83 -7.91 3.41
C PHE A 113 -1.17 -7.63 1.95
N LEU A 114 -0.17 -7.43 1.08
CA LEU A 114 -0.39 -7.16 -0.34
C LEU A 114 -1.06 -8.34 -1.05
N ASN A 115 -0.62 -9.58 -0.78
CA ASN A 115 -1.19 -10.76 -1.44
C ASN A 115 -2.65 -11.01 -1.07
N HIS A 116 -3.09 -10.58 0.12
CA HIS A 116 -4.44 -10.82 0.61
C HIS A 116 -5.40 -9.64 0.42
N LEU A 117 -4.90 -8.40 0.50
CA LEU A 117 -5.74 -7.19 0.46
C LEU A 117 -5.60 -6.41 -0.84
N ALA A 118 -4.47 -6.54 -1.54
CA ALA A 118 -4.20 -5.80 -2.77
C ALA A 118 -3.41 -6.65 -3.80
N PRO A 119 -3.92 -7.83 -4.20
CA PRO A 119 -3.19 -8.77 -5.05
C PRO A 119 -2.81 -8.19 -6.42
N GLN A 120 -3.55 -7.18 -6.90
CA GLN A 120 -3.25 -6.41 -8.10
C GLN A 120 -1.99 -5.54 -7.98
N VAL A 121 -1.63 -5.14 -6.75
CA VAL A 121 -0.44 -4.32 -6.45
C VAL A 121 0.77 -5.22 -6.15
N ALA A 122 0.56 -6.40 -5.58
CA ALA A 122 1.62 -7.34 -5.22
C ALA A 122 2.54 -7.75 -6.38
N LYS A 123 2.03 -7.73 -7.62
CA LYS A 123 2.79 -8.10 -8.83
C LYS A 123 3.62 -6.96 -9.44
N GLN A 124 3.58 -5.77 -8.85
CA GLN A 124 4.19 -4.58 -9.42
C GLN A 124 5.61 -4.36 -8.90
N SER A 125 6.49 -3.78 -9.73
CA SER A 125 7.86 -3.46 -9.35
C SER A 125 7.95 -2.56 -8.12
N VAL A 126 8.94 -2.78 -7.27
CA VAL A 126 9.21 -2.03 -6.02
C VAL A 126 9.35 -0.51 -6.25
N ARG A 127 9.82 -0.11 -7.43
CA ARG A 127 9.98 1.30 -7.81
C ARG A 127 8.75 1.78 -8.59
N ILE A 128 8.33 3.00 -8.31
CA ILE A 128 7.36 3.72 -9.14
C ILE A 128 8.14 4.23 -10.35
N GLU A 129 7.94 3.59 -11.51
CA GLU A 129 8.40 4.15 -12.76
C GLU A 129 7.62 5.45 -13.00
N LYS A 130 8.27 6.60 -12.78
CA LYS A 130 7.79 7.85 -13.34
C LYS A 130 7.72 7.62 -14.85
N ARG A 131 6.52 7.53 -15.42
CA ARG A 131 6.38 7.68 -16.87
C ARG A 131 6.99 9.04 -17.19
N THR A 132 8.17 9.05 -17.78
CA THR A 132 8.71 10.22 -18.44
C THR A 132 7.68 10.63 -19.47
N ILE A 133 6.92 11.69 -19.17
CA ILE A 133 6.29 12.48 -20.22
C ILE A 133 7.47 13.16 -20.91
N THR A 134 8.02 12.48 -21.91
CA THR A 134 8.98 13.09 -22.83
C THR A 134 8.18 14.13 -23.63
N PRO A 135 8.45 15.44 -23.51
CA PRO A 135 7.83 16.42 -24.38
C PRO A 135 8.42 16.26 -25.78
N GLY A 136 7.58 15.84 -26.72
CA GLY A 136 7.67 16.12 -28.16
C GLY A 136 8.97 15.78 -28.91
N LYS A 137 8.92 14.75 -29.75
CA LYS A 137 9.44 14.85 -31.13
C LYS A 137 8.45 14.25 -32.12
N THR A 138 7.63 15.12 -32.69
CA THR A 138 6.91 14.94 -33.93
C THR A 138 7.92 14.79 -35.06
N SER A 139 7.93 13.66 -35.77
CA SER A 139 8.38 13.51 -37.16
C SER A 139 8.05 12.10 -37.66
N GLN A 140 6.95 11.96 -38.38
CA GLN A 140 6.76 10.93 -39.41
C GLN A 140 7.38 11.48 -40.72
N PRO A 141 7.86 10.65 -41.68
CA PRO A 141 7.10 9.53 -42.25
C PRO A 141 7.88 8.26 -42.67
N GLY A 142 7.16 7.13 -42.69
CA GLY A 142 7.40 6.01 -43.60
C GLY A 142 8.18 4.80 -43.04
N VAL A 143 7.48 3.71 -42.74
CA VAL A 143 7.61 2.38 -43.38
C VAL A 143 6.76 1.37 -42.59
N LYS A 144 6.02 0.56 -43.36
CA LYS A 144 5.01 -0.43 -42.98
C LYS A 144 5.65 -1.62 -42.26
N THR A 145 4.96 -2.24 -41.30
CA THR A 145 4.67 -3.70 -41.31
C THR A 145 3.49 -3.99 -40.38
N THR A 146 2.52 -4.70 -40.94
CA THR A 146 1.24 -5.16 -40.40
C THR A 146 1.40 -6.37 -39.48
N LEU A 147 0.61 -6.45 -38.40
CA LEU A 147 -0.16 -7.65 -38.04
C LEU A 147 -1.33 -7.26 -37.12
N GLU A 148 -2.52 -7.36 -37.70
CA GLU A 148 -3.83 -7.25 -37.05
C GLU A 148 -3.97 -8.23 -35.89
N GLN A 149 -4.59 -7.79 -34.80
CA GLN A 149 -5.68 -8.55 -34.18
C GLN A 149 -6.70 -7.58 -33.57
N LYS A 150 -7.88 -7.59 -34.20
CA LYS A 150 -9.10 -6.84 -33.88
C LYS A 150 -9.61 -7.24 -32.49
N HIS A 151 -10.13 -6.29 -31.73
CA HIS A 151 -11.47 -6.35 -31.14
C HIS A 151 -11.97 -4.92 -30.89
N GLN A 152 -13.14 -4.62 -31.45
CA GLN A 152 -13.83 -3.34 -31.43
C GLN A 152 -14.74 -3.24 -30.20
N ALA A 153 -14.81 -2.05 -29.61
CA ALA A 153 -16.03 -1.53 -29.01
C ALA A 153 -16.13 -0.04 -29.35
N THR A 154 -17.05 0.27 -30.26
CA THR A 154 -17.40 1.62 -30.71
C THR A 154 -18.36 2.25 -29.72
N TYR A 155 -18.11 3.50 -29.33
CA TYR A 155 -19.17 4.40 -28.88
C TYR A 155 -18.96 5.77 -29.55
N VAL A 156 -19.97 6.21 -30.31
CA VAL A 156 -20.09 7.56 -30.87
C VAL A 156 -21.51 8.00 -30.59
N GLN A 157 -21.71 9.10 -29.85
CA GLN A 157 -22.81 10.04 -30.11
C GLN A 157 -22.63 11.35 -29.34
N GLY A 158 -22.77 12.48 -30.04
CA GLY A 158 -23.02 13.81 -29.43
C GLY A 158 -22.01 14.87 -29.82
N GLY A 159 -22.13 15.41 -31.05
CA GLY A 159 -21.25 16.44 -31.58
C GLY A 159 -21.50 17.81 -30.95
N THR A 160 -20.42 18.43 -30.47
CA THR A 160 -20.07 19.86 -30.58
C THR A 160 -18.64 19.98 -30.02
N VAL A 161 -17.66 20.28 -30.87
CA VAL A 161 -16.29 20.53 -30.44
C VAL A 161 -16.19 22.00 -30.03
N MET A 162 -16.33 22.30 -28.74
CA MET A 162 -15.92 23.58 -28.19
C MET A 162 -14.42 23.50 -27.92
N GLN A 163 -13.62 24.22 -28.70
CA GLN A 163 -12.19 24.42 -28.40
C GLN A 163 -12.11 25.34 -27.17
N MET A 164 -11.50 24.84 -26.11
CA MET A 164 -11.16 25.63 -24.93
C MET A 164 -9.63 25.77 -24.92
N ASP A 165 -9.15 26.89 -25.45
CA ASP A 165 -7.75 27.29 -25.37
C ASP A 165 -7.39 27.49 -23.90
N THR A 166 -6.74 26.49 -23.30
CA THR A 166 -6.07 26.67 -22.02
C THR A 166 -4.70 27.25 -22.31
N HIS A 167 -4.64 28.58 -22.24
CA HIS A 167 -3.40 29.34 -22.19
C HIS A 167 -2.63 28.91 -20.92
N ILE A 168 -1.68 27.98 -21.06
CA ILE A 168 -0.77 27.64 -19.95
C ILE A 168 0.28 28.75 -19.91
N GLN A 169 0.10 29.70 -18.99
CA GLN A 169 1.18 30.60 -18.58
C GLN A 169 2.23 29.77 -17.85
N ASN A 170 3.46 29.78 -18.37
CA ASN A 170 4.63 29.27 -17.65
C ASN A 170 4.87 30.21 -16.47
N TYR A 171 4.51 29.79 -15.26
CA TYR A 171 4.87 30.52 -14.06
C TYR A 171 6.35 30.31 -13.77
N ASP A 172 7.05 31.43 -13.57
CA ASP A 172 8.46 31.48 -13.19
C ASP A 172 8.59 31.00 -11.73
N PRO A 173 9.54 30.11 -11.40
CA PRO A 173 9.73 29.62 -10.03
C PRO A 173 10.03 30.69 -8.96
N GLU A 174 10.28 31.95 -9.34
CA GLU A 174 10.47 33.06 -8.40
C GLU A 174 9.16 33.62 -7.80
N ASP A 175 7.99 33.34 -8.38
CA ASP A 175 6.68 33.82 -7.89
C ASP A 175 6.10 32.98 -6.72
N LEU A 176 6.78 31.91 -6.31
CA LEU A 176 6.33 31.00 -5.24
C LEU A 176 6.68 31.47 -3.83
N ALA A 177 7.41 32.57 -3.67
CA ALA A 177 7.87 33.05 -2.38
C ALA A 177 6.78 33.73 -1.51
N ASP A 178 5.61 34.03 -2.08
CA ASP A 178 4.54 34.79 -1.38
C ASP A 178 3.29 33.95 -1.04
N MET A 179 3.30 32.62 -1.20
CA MET A 179 2.18 31.77 -0.81
C MET A 179 2.25 31.31 0.65
N ASP A 180 2.40 32.27 1.57
CA ASP A 180 2.09 32.06 2.98
C ASP A 180 0.58 32.29 3.17
N LYS A 181 -0.12 31.25 3.66
CA LYS A 181 -1.57 31.13 3.94
C LYS A 181 -2.44 30.59 2.81
N VAL A 182 -2.56 29.26 2.76
CA VAL A 182 -3.82 28.62 2.36
C VAL A 182 -4.21 27.63 3.46
N GLU A 183 -5.19 28.05 4.25
CA GLU A 183 -5.92 27.24 5.22
C GLU A 183 -6.69 26.16 4.45
N VAL A 184 -6.37 24.89 4.69
CA VAL A 184 -6.98 23.75 3.98
C VAL A 184 -8.15 23.24 4.80
N ASP A 185 -9.35 23.53 4.32
CA ASP A 185 -10.64 23.10 4.87
C ASP A 185 -10.92 21.65 4.46
N TRP A 186 -10.92 20.74 5.43
CA TRP A 186 -11.05 19.29 5.21
C TRP A 186 -12.46 18.80 5.53
N LEU A 187 -13.47 19.14 4.72
CA LEU A 187 -14.74 18.37 4.69
C LEU A 187 -15.42 18.48 3.32
N GLY A 188 -15.46 17.35 2.61
CA GLY A 188 -16.37 17.05 1.51
C GLY A 188 -16.86 15.62 1.66
#